data_AF-A0A7Y6UBW1-F1
#
_entry.id   AF-A0A7Y6UBW1-F1
#
_cell.length_a   1.000
_cell.length_b   1.000
_cell.length_c   1.000
_cell.angle_alpha   90.00
_cell.angle_beta   90.00
_cell.angle_gamma   90.00
#
_symmetry.space_group_name_H-M   'P 1'
#
loop_
_entity.id
_entity.type
_entity.pdbx_description
1 polymer ?
#
loop_
_entity_poly.entity_id
_entity_poly.type
_entity_poly.pdbx_seq_one_letter_code
_entity_poly.pdbx_strand_id
1 'polypeptide(L)'
;EQLKRIGFSFDWTREVNTTDPNYFKWTQWIFLQLYKHGLAYKTEMPVNWCPSCKCGLANEEVVAGKCERCGAEVIRRVKSQWMLKITEYAQKLIDDLDSVDY
;
A
#
# COMPACT_ATOMS: atom_id res chain seq x y z
N GLU A 1 -10.90 14.28 20.16
CA GLU A 1 -12.24 14.69 20.67
C GLU A 1 -13.30 13.60 20.67
N GLN A 2 -13.85 13.17 19.52
CA GLN A 2 -14.95 12.19 19.51
C GLN A 2 -14.63 10.89 20.24
N LEU A 3 -13.47 10.27 19.96
CA LEU A 3 -13.02 9.02 20.60
C LEU A 3 -12.88 9.14 22.12
N LYS A 4 -12.36 10.28 22.62
CA LYS A 4 -12.25 10.55 24.06
C LYS A 4 -13.63 10.73 24.71
N ARG A 5 -14.57 11.40 24.03
CA ARG A 5 -15.93 11.64 24.53
C ARG A 5 -16.76 10.36 24.66
N ILE A 6 -16.53 9.38 23.80
CA ILE A 6 -17.21 8.07 23.88
C ILE A 6 -16.47 7.06 24.78
N GLY A 7 -15.45 7.51 25.52
CA GLY A 7 -14.79 6.71 26.56
C GLY A 7 -13.69 5.76 26.05
N PHE A 8 -13.17 5.93 24.82
CA PHE A 8 -12.03 5.12 24.38
C PHE A 8 -10.73 5.55 25.10
N SER A 9 -10.12 4.57 25.78
CA SER A 9 -8.91 4.74 26.59
C SER A 9 -7.64 4.29 25.84
N PHE A 10 -7.34 4.92 24.71
CA PHE A 10 -6.09 4.67 24.00
C PHE A 10 -4.89 5.27 24.74
N ASP A 11 -3.72 4.64 24.60
CA ASP A 11 -2.44 5.23 24.98
C ASP A 11 -2.03 6.28 23.94
N TRP A 12 -2.50 7.51 24.14
CA TRP A 12 -2.20 8.64 23.25
C TRP A 12 -0.72 9.03 23.23
N THR A 13 0.12 8.51 24.14
CA THR A 13 1.58 8.72 24.08
C THR A 13 2.23 7.98 22.90
N ARG A 14 1.51 7.03 22.30
CA ARG A 14 1.94 6.22 21.13
C ARG A 14 1.24 6.63 19.83
N GLU A 15 0.61 7.79 19.81
CA GLU A 15 -0.03 8.31 18.60
C GLU A 15 1.01 8.49 17.48
N VAL A 16 0.64 8.09 16.26
CA VAL A 16 1.45 8.27 15.06
C VAL A 16 0.65 8.99 13.98
N ASN A 17 1.30 9.91 13.27
CA ASN A 17 0.74 10.60 12.10
C ASN A 17 1.60 10.26 10.87
N THR A 18 1.04 9.53 9.92
CA THR A 18 1.77 9.06 8.73
C THR A 18 2.15 10.16 7.75
N THR A 19 1.61 11.38 7.93
CA THR A 19 1.98 12.58 7.16
C THR A 19 3.09 13.41 7.81
N ASP A 20 3.46 13.12 9.06
CA ASP A 20 4.55 13.80 9.76
C ASP A 20 5.91 13.39 9.16
N PRO A 21 6.82 14.34 8.83
CA PRO A 21 8.18 14.04 8.40
C PRO A 21 8.97 13.12 9.33
N ASN A 22 8.69 13.17 10.64
CA ASN A 22 9.29 12.28 11.62
C ASN A 22 8.81 10.83 11.49
N TYR A 23 7.67 10.60 10.85
CA TYR A 23 7.14 9.28 10.53
C TYR A 23 7.58 8.83 9.13
N PHE A 24 7.23 9.58 8.08
CA PHE A 24 7.43 9.09 6.70
C PHE A 24 8.91 8.96 6.30
N LYS A 25 9.85 9.58 7.05
CA LYS A 25 11.29 9.30 6.90
C LYS A 25 11.60 7.81 7.04
N TRP A 26 10.84 7.08 7.86
CA TRP A 26 10.98 5.64 8.03
C TRP A 26 10.42 4.87 6.84
N THR A 27 9.32 5.33 6.24
CA THR A 27 8.82 4.77 4.97
C THR A 27 9.87 4.91 3.86
N GLN A 28 10.52 6.08 3.76
CA GLN A 28 11.63 6.31 2.83
C GLN A 28 12.80 5.38 3.13
N TRP A 29 13.18 5.23 4.40
CA TRP A 29 14.26 4.34 4.82
C TRP A 29 13.96 2.87 4.48
N ILE A 30 12.75 2.37 4.77
CA ILE A 30 12.30 1.01 4.41
C ILE A 30 12.37 0.81 2.90
N PHE A 31 11.87 1.78 2.12
CA PHE A 31 11.96 1.71 0.66
C PHE A 31 13.40 1.58 0.16
N LEU A 32 14.35 2.33 0.75
CA LEU A 32 15.76 2.20 0.41
C LEU A 32 16.33 0.83 0.79
N GLN A 33 15.90 0.23 1.90
CA GLN A 33 16.30 -1.13 2.24
C GLN A 33 15.76 -2.13 1.21
N LEU A 34 14.48 -2.04 0.85
CA LEU A 34 13.89 -2.90 -0.18
C LEU A 34 14.60 -2.75 -1.52
N TYR A 35 14.94 -1.52 -1.91
CA TYR A 35 15.69 -1.24 -3.13
C TYR A 35 17.09 -1.88 -3.10
N LYS A 36 17.84 -1.71 -2.00
CA LYS A 36 19.18 -2.31 -1.83
C LYS A 36 19.16 -3.84 -1.87
N HIS A 37 18.06 -4.45 -1.44
CA HIS A 37 17.88 -5.92 -1.48
C HIS A 37 17.20 -6.39 -2.77
N GLY A 38 17.02 -5.53 -3.77
CA GLY A 38 16.42 -5.88 -5.05
C GLY A 38 14.92 -6.19 -4.99
N LEU A 39 14.24 -5.86 -3.89
CA LEU A 39 12.80 -6.05 -3.66
C LEU A 39 11.97 -4.86 -4.12
N ALA A 40 12.54 -3.66 -4.22
CA ALA A 40 11.93 -2.52 -4.91
C ALA A 40 12.67 -2.26 -6.23
N TYR A 41 11.95 -2.12 -7.33
CA TYR A 41 12.52 -1.93 -8.66
C TYR A 41 11.61 -1.12 -9.56
N LYS A 42 12.17 -0.55 -10.63
CA LYS A 42 11.41 0.22 -11.62
C LYS A 42 11.29 -0.56 -12.92
N THR A 43 10.09 -0.63 -13.47
CA THR A 43 9.82 -1.30 -14.75
C THR A 43 8.75 -0.56 -15.54
N GLU A 44 8.74 -0.74 -16.86
CA GLU A 44 7.67 -0.25 -17.72
C GLU A 44 6.70 -1.39 -18.02
N MET A 45 5.44 -1.21 -17.62
CA MET A 45 4.41 -2.23 -17.84
C MET A 45 2.99 -1.61 -17.87
N PRO A 46 1.98 -2.35 -18.37
CA PRO A 46 0.58 -1.94 -18.27
C PRO A 46 0.10 -1.94 -16.81
N VAL A 47 -0.14 -0.75 -16.25
CA VAL A 47 -0.69 -0.58 -14.89
C VAL A 47 -2.18 -0.24 -14.94
N ASN A 48 -2.88 -0.53 -13.84
CA ASN A 48 -4.23 -0.01 -13.62
C ASN A 48 -4.15 1.51 -13.47
N TRP A 49 -5.09 2.23 -14.09
CA TRP A 49 -5.16 3.68 -14.04
C TRP A 49 -6.59 4.14 -13.82
N CYS A 50 -6.77 4.98 -12.80
CA CYS A 50 -8.06 5.62 -12.55
C CYS A 50 -8.11 6.99 -13.24
N PRO A 51 -9.04 7.24 -14.19
CA PRO A 51 -9.15 8.52 -14.88
C PRO A 51 -9.63 9.66 -13.96
N SER A 52 -10.46 9.35 -12.96
CA SER A 52 -10.98 10.32 -11.99
C SER A 52 -9.90 10.80 -11.00
N CYS A 53 -9.26 9.87 -10.28
CA CYS A 53 -8.15 10.18 -9.36
C CYS A 53 -6.84 10.60 -10.05
N LYS A 54 -6.70 10.34 -11.36
CA LYS A 54 -5.51 10.66 -12.16
C LYS A 54 -4.23 10.03 -11.61
N CYS A 55 -4.33 8.80 -11.12
CA CYS A 55 -3.20 8.04 -10.58
C CYS A 55 -3.22 6.58 -11.06
N GLY A 56 -2.06 5.93 -10.95
CA GLY A 56 -1.97 4.47 -11.06
C GLY A 56 -2.60 3.81 -9.82
N LEU A 57 -3.10 2.60 -9.99
CA LEU A 57 -3.62 1.77 -8.91
C LEU A 57 -2.84 0.44 -8.86
N ALA A 58 -2.68 -0.10 -7.65
CA ALA A 58 -2.29 -1.48 -7.45
C ALA A 58 -3.38 -2.43 -8.01
N ASN A 59 -3.13 -3.74 -8.05
CA ASN A 59 -4.19 -4.68 -8.46
C ASN A 59 -5.27 -4.79 -7.38
N GLU A 60 -4.85 -4.67 -6.12
CA GLU A 60 -5.66 -4.82 -4.92
C GLU A 60 -6.65 -3.65 -4.75
N GLU A 61 -6.35 -2.49 -5.32
CA GLU A 61 -7.21 -1.28 -5.31
C GLU A 61 -8.27 -1.30 -6.44
N VAL A 62 -8.35 -2.39 -7.22
CA VAL A 62 -9.32 -2.59 -8.30
C VAL A 62 -10.36 -3.62 -7.89
N VAL A 63 -11.56 -3.15 -7.55
CA VAL A 63 -12.67 -3.99 -7.10
C VAL A 63 -13.72 -4.07 -8.22
N ALA A 64 -13.97 -5.28 -8.73
CA ALA A 64 -14.90 -5.52 -9.83
C ALA A 64 -14.67 -4.61 -11.05
N GLY A 65 -13.40 -4.37 -11.40
CA GLY A 65 -13.00 -3.51 -12.53
C GLY A 65 -13.11 -2.01 -12.28
N LYS A 66 -13.40 -1.58 -11.04
CA LYS A 66 -13.58 -0.18 -10.64
C LYS A 66 -12.58 0.22 -9.55
N CYS A 67 -12.28 1.51 -9.48
CA CYS A 67 -11.46 2.08 -8.42
C CYS A 67 -12.17 1.95 -7.06
N GLU A 68 -11.50 1.37 -6.06
CA GLU A 68 -12.08 1.15 -4.72
C GLU A 68 -12.61 2.43 -4.05
N ARG A 69 -12.00 3.59 -4.34
CA ARG A 69 -12.31 4.86 -3.68
C ARG A 69 -13.39 5.67 -4.39
N CYS A 70 -13.26 5.83 -5.71
CA CYS A 70 -14.14 6.73 -6.48
C CYS A 70 -15.14 6.00 -7.37
N GLY A 71 -15.04 4.67 -7.51
CA GLY A 71 -15.96 3.85 -8.31
C GLY A 71 -15.82 4.01 -9.83
N ALA A 72 -14.92 4.86 -10.33
CA ALA A 72 -14.67 5.00 -11.76
C ALA A 72 -14.13 3.71 -12.38
N GLU A 73 -14.50 3.45 -13.63
CA GLU A 73 -13.95 2.32 -14.39
C GLU A 73 -12.44 2.46 -14.58
N VAL A 74 -11.73 1.37 -14.32
CA VAL A 74 -10.27 1.32 -14.41
C VAL A 74 -9.86 1.01 -15.84
N ILE A 75 -8.91 1.79 -16.36
CA ILE A 75 -8.30 1.57 -17.67
C ILE A 75 -6.85 1.12 -17.51
N ARG A 76 -6.27 0.50 -18.54
CA ARG A 76 -4.84 0.16 -18.56
C ARG A 76 -4.02 1.25 -19.25
N ARG A 77 -2.86 1.58 -18.69
CA ARG A 77 -1.87 2.48 -19.31
C ARG A 77 -0.47 1.92 -19.14
N VAL A 78 0.35 1.99 -20.18
CA VAL A 78 1.79 1.69 -20.07
C VAL A 78 2.48 2.84 -19.35
N LYS A 79 3.15 2.54 -18.24
CA LYS A 79 3.90 3.53 -17.45
C LYS A 79 5.15 2.89 -16.87
N SER A 80 6.22 3.70 -16.78
CA SER A 80 7.38 3.39 -15.94
C SER A 80 7.03 3.68 -14.48
N GLN A 81 6.94 2.63 -13.64
CA GLN A 81 6.52 2.71 -12.24
C GLN A 81 7.43 1.88 -11.32
N TRP A 82 7.37 2.21 -10.04
CA TRP A 82 8.00 1.42 -8.98
C TRP A 82 7.12 0.23 -8.63
N MET A 83 7.75 -0.92 -8.45
CA MET A 83 7.13 -2.17 -8.07
C MET A 83 7.81 -2.72 -6.82
N LEU A 84 7.04 -3.39 -5.97
CA LEU A 84 7.56 -4.17 -4.84
C LEU A 84 7.39 -5.66 -5.18
N LYS A 85 8.47 -6.44 -5.05
CA LYS A 85 8.50 -7.87 -5.34
C LYS A 85 7.86 -8.71 -4.23
N ILE A 86 6.58 -8.47 -3.95
CA ILE A 86 5.80 -9.28 -3.00
C ILE A 86 5.77 -10.75 -3.43
N THR A 87 5.89 -11.02 -4.73
CA THR A 87 5.94 -12.37 -5.31
C THR A 87 7.12 -13.22 -4.80
N GLU A 88 8.23 -12.61 -4.38
CA GLU A 88 9.36 -13.34 -3.75
C GLU A 88 8.95 -13.95 -2.40
N TYR A 89 7.85 -13.46 -1.81
CA TYR A 89 7.28 -13.96 -0.56
C TYR A 89 5.98 -14.73 -0.78
N ALA A 90 5.55 -14.99 -2.02
CA ALA A 90 4.24 -15.57 -2.30
C ALA A 90 4.00 -16.92 -1.60
N GLN A 91 4.97 -17.85 -1.69
CA GLN A 91 4.86 -19.17 -1.06
C GLN A 91 4.84 -19.07 0.48
N LYS A 92 5.68 -18.20 1.04
CA LYS A 92 5.70 -17.97 2.48
C LYS A 92 4.38 -17.36 2.97
N LEU A 93 3.85 -16.38 2.24
CA LEU A 93 2.59 -15.71 2.59
C LEU A 93 1.40 -16.66 2.58
N ILE A 94 1.40 -17.69 1.72
CA ILE A 94 0.32 -18.69 1.70
C ILE A 94 0.54 -19.76 2.77
N ASP A 95 1.75 -20.30 2.91
CA ASP A 95 2.05 -21.38 3.85
C ASP A 95 1.89 -20.92 5.30
N ASP A 96 2.32 -19.68 5.60
CA ASP A 96 2.26 -19.15 6.97
C ASP A 96 0.80 -18.92 7.43
N LEU A 97 -0.19 -18.92 6.54
CA LEU A 97 -1.60 -18.80 6.91
C LEU A 97 -2.05 -19.96 7.82
N ASP A 98 -1.58 -21.19 7.58
CA ASP A 98 -1.96 -22.38 8.37
C ASP A 98 -1.69 -22.23 9.88
N SER A 99 -0.82 -21.27 10.25
CA SER A 99 -0.38 -21.03 11.62
C SER A 99 -0.99 -19.79 12.28
N VAL A 100 -1.78 -18.98 11.56
CA VAL A 100 -2.32 -17.71 12.06
C VAL A 100 -3.80 -17.83 12.39
N ASP A 101 -4.20 -17.25 13.52
CA ASP A 101 -5.60 -17.07 13.92
C ASP A 101 -6.08 -15.70 13.43
N TYR A 102 -6.94 -15.68 12.40
CA TYR A 102 -7.39 -14.49 11.66
C TYR A 102 -8.91 -14.42 11.49
#